data_AF-A0AAN7Q3P6-F1
#
_entry.id   AF-A0AAN7Q3P6-F1
#
_cell.length_a   1.000
_cell.length_b   1.000
_cell.length_c   1.000
_cell.angle_alpha   90.00
_cell.angle_beta   90.00
_cell.angle_gamma   90.00
#
_symmetry.space_group_name_H-M   'P 1'
#
loop_
_entity.id
_entity.type
_entity.pdbx_description
1 polymer ?
#
loop_
_entity_poly.entity_id
_entity_poly.type
_entity_poly.pdbx_seq_one_letter_code
_entity_poly.pdbx_strand_id
1 'polypeptide(L)'
;MEQFHRIHLEICRLANATHEAFYVPMLITLLTKCIYAFTSPIVCYFSLVDLLSNGFNIDGFFVLTTSCLTIVSTAITSFYLVDCYTYTSNKANTFSMSTIHRLQYKRLDDYIEQCSLQLVHQKLAFLVAKISPINRELIYSAFGSIISALLIVVQYHQSKVN
;
A
#
# COMPACT_ATOMS: atom_id res chain seq x y z
N MET A 1 26.34 -24.56 10.80
CA MET A 1 25.26 -24.38 9.81
C MET A 1 23.86 -24.58 10.39
N GLU A 2 23.66 -25.48 11.36
CA GLU A 2 22.37 -25.63 12.04
C GLU A 2 21.81 -24.33 12.64
N GLN A 3 22.66 -23.48 13.25
CA GLN A 3 22.22 -22.18 13.78
C GLN A 3 21.64 -21.27 12.69
N PHE A 4 22.23 -21.31 11.49
CA PHE A 4 21.81 -20.45 10.39
C PHE A 4 20.48 -20.93 9.78
N HIS A 5 20.31 -22.25 9.63
CA HIS A 5 19.05 -22.85 9.20
C HIS A 5 17.91 -22.59 10.20
N ARG A 6 18.20 -22.69 11.51
CA ARG A 6 17.24 -22.35 12.57
C ARG A 6 16.81 -20.88 12.51
N ILE A 7 17.77 -19.94 12.40
CA ILE A 7 17.47 -18.51 12.31
C ILE A 7 16.62 -18.21 11.07
N HIS A 8 16.91 -18.83 9.92
CA HIS A 8 16.11 -18.61 8.73
C HIS A 8 14.68 -19.16 8.85
N LEU A 9 14.51 -20.36 9.41
CA LEU A 9 13.19 -20.94 9.70
C LEU A 9 12.40 -20.09 10.69
N GLU A 10 13.05 -19.53 11.71
CA GLU A 10 12.40 -18.60 12.65
C GLU A 10 11.98 -17.30 11.97
N ILE A 11 12.82 -16.74 11.09
CA ILE A 11 12.47 -15.55 10.31
C ILE A 11 11.27 -15.84 9.39
N CYS A 12 11.24 -16.99 8.70
CA CYS A 12 10.11 -17.36 7.85
C CYS A 12 8.83 -17.63 8.65
N ARG A 13 8.92 -18.29 9.80
CA ARG A 13 7.79 -18.49 10.71
C ARG A 13 7.26 -17.16 11.24
N LEU A 14 8.15 -16.27 11.65
CA LEU A 14 7.78 -14.94 12.13
C LEU A 14 7.16 -14.10 11.01
N ALA A 15 7.69 -14.17 9.79
CA ALA A 15 7.15 -13.47 8.64
C ALA A 15 5.77 -14.00 8.23
N ASN A 16 5.54 -15.31 8.27
CA ASN A 16 4.22 -15.90 8.05
C ASN A 16 3.23 -15.53 9.16
N ALA A 17 3.66 -15.62 10.43
CA ALA A 17 2.81 -15.26 11.56
C ALA A 17 2.43 -13.76 11.55
N THR A 18 3.35 -12.88 11.17
CA THR A 18 3.07 -11.45 10.98
C THR A 18 2.17 -11.22 9.77
N HIS A 19 2.39 -11.91 8.66
CA HIS A 19 1.48 -11.83 7.51
C HIS A 19 0.05 -12.26 7.90
N GLU A 20 -0.11 -13.40 8.58
CA GLU A 20 -1.42 -13.88 9.04
C GLU A 20 -2.07 -12.96 10.08
N ALA A 21 -1.29 -12.38 11.00
CA ALA A 21 -1.82 -11.46 12.00
C ALA A 21 -2.26 -10.11 11.39
N PHE A 22 -1.56 -9.63 10.37
CA PHE A 22 -1.77 -8.28 9.83
C PHE A 22 -2.51 -8.24 8.49
N TYR A 23 -2.81 -9.38 7.82
CA TYR A 23 -3.48 -9.33 6.51
C TYR A 23 -4.90 -8.76 6.58
N VAL A 24 -5.71 -9.11 7.59
CA VAL A 24 -7.09 -8.60 7.73
C VAL A 24 -7.10 -7.11 8.07
N PRO A 25 -6.38 -6.63 9.10
CA PRO A 25 -6.32 -5.20 9.41
C PRO A 25 -5.79 -4.38 8.24
N MET A 26 -4.80 -4.90 7.51
CA MET A 26 -4.24 -4.28 6.31
C MET A 26 -5.28 -4.15 5.20
N LEU A 27 -6.03 -5.21 4.91
CA LEU A 27 -7.09 -5.19 3.90
C LEU A 27 -8.17 -4.15 4.26
N ILE A 28 -8.64 -4.16 5.50
CA ILE A 28 -9.64 -3.20 5.99
C ILE A 28 -9.12 -1.77 5.86
N THR A 29 -7.87 -1.53 6.27
CA THR A 29 -7.25 -0.20 6.17
C THR A 29 -7.17 0.26 4.72
N LEU A 30 -6.73 -0.62 3.82
CA LEU A 30 -6.59 -0.28 2.40
C LEU A 30 -7.95 0.01 1.75
N LEU A 31 -8.97 -0.81 2.00
CA LEU A 31 -10.33 -0.58 1.51
C LEU A 31 -10.90 0.74 2.05
N THR A 32 -10.73 1.00 3.34
CA THR A 32 -11.18 2.24 3.98
C THR A 32 -10.50 3.45 3.34
N LYS A 33 -9.19 3.38 3.11
CA LYS A 33 -8.42 4.45 2.45
C LYS A 33 -8.85 4.66 1.01
N CYS A 34 -9.16 3.59 0.26
CA CYS A 34 -9.73 3.71 -1.08
C CYS A 34 -11.05 4.48 -1.05
N ILE A 35 -11.98 4.14 -0.14
CA ILE A 35 -13.26 4.85 -0.02
C ILE A 35 -13.03 6.33 0.22
N TYR A 36 -12.23 6.71 1.23
CA TYR A 36 -11.92 8.11 1.51
C TYR A 36 -11.24 8.82 0.35
N ALA A 37 -10.34 8.14 -0.36
CA ALA A 37 -9.65 8.70 -1.50
C ALA A 37 -10.58 9.02 -2.68
N PHE A 38 -11.70 8.30 -2.83
CA PHE A 38 -12.74 8.63 -3.81
C PHE A 38 -13.74 9.66 -3.30
N THR A 39 -14.21 9.55 -2.05
CA THR A 39 -15.29 10.41 -1.54
C THR A 39 -14.79 11.82 -1.19
N SER A 40 -13.61 11.95 -0.58
CA SER A 40 -13.12 13.25 -0.09
C SER A 40 -12.88 14.29 -1.20
N PRO A 41 -12.31 13.95 -2.37
CA PRO A 41 -12.20 14.90 -3.49
C PRO A 41 -13.56 15.38 -4.02
N ILE A 42 -14.56 14.49 -4.07
CA ILE A 42 -15.92 14.83 -4.52
C ILE A 42 -16.58 15.81 -3.53
N VAL A 43 -16.51 15.51 -2.22
CA VAL A 43 -17.02 16.40 -1.17
C VAL A 43 -16.31 17.75 -1.19
N CYS A 44 -14.99 17.76 -1.37
CA CYS A 44 -14.19 18.97 -1.50
C CYS A 44 -14.67 19.83 -2.68
N TYR A 45 -14.89 19.22 -3.85
CA TYR A 45 -15.41 19.92 -5.03
C TYR A 45 -16.78 20.54 -4.79
N PHE A 46 -17.76 19.77 -4.29
CA PHE A 46 -19.11 20.31 -4.07
C PHE A 46 -19.15 21.38 -2.97
N SER A 47 -18.33 21.25 -1.93
CA SER A 47 -18.22 22.27 -0.87
C SER A 47 -17.63 23.57 -1.43
N LEU A 48 -16.66 23.47 -2.35
CA LEU A 48 -16.11 24.63 -3.03
C LEU A 48 -17.15 25.30 -3.95
N VAL A 49 -17.89 24.51 -4.73
CA VAL A 49 -18.97 25.03 -5.58
C VAL A 49 -20.03 25.75 -4.75
N ASP A 50 -20.47 25.13 -3.65
CA ASP A 50 -21.48 25.72 -2.76
C ASP A 50 -21.04 27.08 -2.19
N LEU A 51 -19.80 27.17 -1.70
CA LEU A 51 -19.23 28.44 -1.21
C LEU A 51 -19.11 29.52 -2.28
N LEU A 52 -18.82 29.13 -3.53
CA LEU A 52 -18.70 30.07 -4.65
C LEU A 52 -20.08 30.55 -5.14
N SER A 53 -21.09 29.68 -5.11
CA SER A 53 -22.44 29.98 -5.62
C SER A 53 -23.31 30.68 -4.59
N ASN A 54 -23.28 30.26 -3.33
CA ASN A 54 -24.17 30.73 -2.27
C ASN A 54 -23.52 31.76 -1.33
N GLY A 55 -22.23 32.07 -1.53
CA GLY A 55 -21.46 32.97 -0.68
C GLY A 55 -20.82 32.26 0.52
N PHE A 56 -20.04 33.02 1.30
CA PHE A 56 -19.26 32.44 2.39
C PHE A 56 -20.14 31.91 3.53
N ASN A 57 -20.01 30.61 3.81
CA ASN A 57 -20.63 29.92 4.93
C ASN A 57 -19.53 29.23 5.77
N ILE A 58 -19.52 29.46 7.08
CA ILE A 58 -18.53 28.90 8.01
C ILE A 58 -18.57 27.36 7.99
N ASP A 59 -19.76 26.77 7.94
CA ASP A 59 -19.92 25.31 7.93
C ASP A 59 -19.35 24.71 6.64
N GLY A 60 -19.66 25.33 5.48
CA GLY A 60 -19.11 24.93 4.19
C GLY A 60 -17.58 25.04 4.14
N PHE A 61 -17.02 26.11 4.73
CA PHE A 61 -15.58 26.30 4.83
C PHE A 61 -14.92 25.24 5.74
N PHE A 62 -15.56 24.87 6.84
CA PHE A 62 -15.08 23.80 7.72
C PHE A 62 -15.08 22.43 6.99
N VAL A 63 -16.14 22.12 6.25
CA VAL A 63 -16.21 20.88 5.45
C VAL A 63 -15.15 20.86 4.34
N LEU A 64 -14.92 22.00 3.67
CA LEU A 64 -13.87 22.13 2.65
C LEU A 64 -12.48 21.86 3.23
N THR A 65 -12.14 22.54 4.33
CA THR A 65 -10.82 22.42 4.97
C THR A 65 -10.56 21.02 5.52
N THR A 66 -11.55 20.40 6.18
CA THR A 66 -11.45 19.02 6.67
C THR A 66 -11.33 18.01 5.53
N SER A 67 -12.03 18.22 4.41
CA SER A 67 -11.91 17.38 3.21
C SER A 67 -10.51 17.47 2.60
N CYS A 68 -9.95 18.67 2.45
CA CYS A 68 -8.58 18.88 1.99
C CYS A 68 -7.55 18.18 2.90
N LEU A 69 -7.68 18.33 4.22
CA LEU A 69 -6.81 17.66 5.19
C LEU A 69 -6.93 16.13 5.08
N THR A 70 -8.13 15.61 4.89
CA THR A 70 -8.37 14.16 4.73
C THR A 70 -7.71 13.61 3.47
N ILE A 71 -7.75 14.36 2.35
CA ILE A 71 -7.08 13.98 1.10
C ILE A 71 -5.56 13.88 1.33
N VAL A 72 -4.96 14.91 1.92
CA VAL A 72 -3.51 14.96 2.18
C VAL A 72 -3.09 13.86 3.15
N SER A 73 -3.83 13.68 4.25
CA SER A 73 -3.58 12.62 5.24
C SER A 73 -3.69 11.22 4.63
N THR A 74 -4.70 10.99 3.79
CA THR A 74 -4.89 9.72 3.09
C THR A 74 -3.75 9.44 2.11
N ALA A 75 -3.28 10.46 1.39
CA ALA A 75 -2.11 10.33 0.51
C ALA A 75 -0.85 9.94 1.29
N ILE A 76 -0.50 10.72 2.32
CA ILE A 76 0.72 10.49 3.12
C ILE A 76 0.70 9.11 3.77
N THR A 77 -0.42 8.75 4.42
CA THR A 77 -0.54 7.45 5.09
C THR A 77 -0.46 6.28 4.12
N SER A 78 -1.00 6.42 2.91
CA SER A 78 -0.91 5.38 1.87
C SER A 78 0.54 5.20 1.40
N PHE A 79 1.25 6.29 1.08
CA PHE A 79 2.66 6.23 0.68
C PHE A 79 3.54 5.64 1.78
N TYR A 80 3.36 6.09 3.02
CA TYR A 80 4.12 5.57 4.17
C TYR A 80 3.91 4.08 4.37
N LEU A 81 2.66 3.62 4.26
CA LEU A 81 2.33 2.20 4.39
C LEU A 81 3.03 1.39 3.29
N VAL A 82 2.88 1.78 2.03
CA VAL A 82 3.51 1.07 0.91
C VAL A 82 5.03 1.08 1.01
N ASP A 83 5.64 2.18 1.42
CA ASP A 83 7.09 2.26 1.62
C ASP A 83 7.57 1.35 2.74
N CYS A 84 6.84 1.27 3.86
CA CYS A 84 7.18 0.38 4.96
C CYS A 84 7.13 -1.10 4.52
N TYR A 85 6.08 -1.50 3.80
CA TYR A 85 5.93 -2.88 3.32
C TYR A 85 6.91 -3.22 2.20
N THR A 86 7.15 -2.30 1.27
CA THR A 86 8.15 -2.46 0.20
C THR A 86 9.55 -2.54 0.78
N TYR A 87 9.89 -1.69 1.75
CA TYR A 87 11.18 -1.73 2.45
C TYR A 87 11.38 -3.05 3.18
N THR A 88 10.37 -3.51 3.93
CA THR A 88 10.44 -4.77 4.69
C THR A 88 10.58 -5.97 3.76
N SER A 89 9.78 -6.02 2.69
CA SER A 89 9.88 -7.06 1.65
C SER A 89 11.24 -7.04 0.96
N ASN A 90 11.72 -5.88 0.51
CA ASN A 90 13.02 -5.75 -0.17
C ASN A 90 14.17 -6.15 0.75
N LYS A 91 14.14 -5.75 2.03
CA LYS A 91 15.19 -6.08 2.99
C LYS A 91 15.20 -7.58 3.31
N ALA A 92 14.04 -8.21 3.47
CA ALA A 92 13.94 -9.66 3.65
C ALA A 92 14.44 -10.44 2.42
N ASN A 93 14.06 -9.99 1.22
CA ASN A 93 14.50 -10.60 -0.05
C ASN A 93 16.01 -10.41 -0.28
N THR A 94 16.56 -9.24 0.05
CA THR A 94 18.00 -8.96 -0.07
C THR A 94 18.81 -9.76 0.95
N PHE A 95 18.30 -9.92 2.18
CA PHE A 95 18.91 -10.78 3.18
C PHE A 95 18.98 -12.24 2.70
N SER A 96 17.89 -12.74 2.11
CA SER A 96 17.83 -14.07 1.51
C SER A 96 18.82 -14.22 0.36
N MET A 97 18.90 -13.24 -0.54
CA MET A 97 19.83 -13.23 -1.68
C MET A 97 21.30 -13.17 -1.26
N SER A 98 21.66 -12.28 -0.34
CA SER A 98 23.03 -12.16 0.19
C SER A 98 23.47 -13.42 0.93
N THR A 99 22.53 -14.11 1.56
CA THR A 99 22.74 -15.41 2.18
C THR A 99 23.05 -16.48 1.15
N ILE A 100 22.28 -16.55 0.06
CA ILE A 100 22.50 -17.49 -1.05
C ILE A 100 23.90 -17.27 -1.66
N HIS A 101 24.29 -16.02 -1.90
CA HIS A 101 25.61 -15.70 -2.44
C HIS A 101 26.76 -16.09 -1.50
N ARG A 102 26.57 -15.97 -0.18
CA ARG A 102 27.55 -16.43 0.82
C ARG A 102 27.62 -17.95 0.92
N LEU A 103 26.51 -18.63 0.70
CA LEU A 103 26.44 -20.09 0.65
C LEU A 103 27.14 -20.61 -0.60
N GLN A 104 26.83 -20.10 -1.81
CA GLN A 104 27.49 -20.52 -3.06
C GLN A 104 29.03 -20.46 -3.00
N TYR A 105 29.60 -19.53 -2.24
CA TYR A 105 31.06 -19.41 -2.06
C TYR A 105 31.68 -20.52 -1.19
N LYS A 106 30.89 -21.18 -0.33
CA LYS A 106 31.30 -22.33 0.49
C LYS A 106 30.64 -23.59 -0.06
N ARG A 107 31.30 -24.27 -1.00
CA ARG A 107 30.99 -25.60 -1.58
C ARG A 107 29.84 -26.34 -0.84
N LEU A 108 28.65 -26.40 -1.47
CA LEU A 108 27.40 -26.83 -0.84
C LEU A 108 27.18 -28.34 -0.95
N ASP A 109 26.76 -28.96 0.15
CA ASP A 109 25.99 -30.22 0.18
C ASP A 109 24.59 -30.00 -0.42
N ASP A 110 24.03 -31.03 -1.07
CA ASP A 110 22.69 -31.03 -1.69
C ASP A 110 21.57 -30.50 -0.76
N TYR A 111 21.69 -30.74 0.54
CA TYR A 111 20.73 -30.26 1.56
C TYR A 111 20.66 -28.73 1.64
N ILE A 112 21.80 -28.06 1.51
CA ILE A 112 21.89 -26.60 1.58
C ILE A 112 21.42 -26.00 0.25
N GLU A 113 21.56 -26.73 -0.86
CA GLU A 113 21.10 -26.31 -2.19
C GLU A 113 19.57 -26.31 -2.23
N GLN A 114 18.93 -27.36 -1.69
CA GLN A 114 17.48 -27.41 -1.52
C GLN A 114 16.95 -26.31 -0.60
N CYS A 115 17.63 -26.02 0.52
CA CYS A 115 17.26 -24.91 1.39
C CYS A 115 17.40 -23.54 0.68
N SER A 116 18.49 -23.32 -0.05
CA SER A 116 18.73 -22.07 -0.76
C SER A 116 17.78 -21.90 -1.96
N LEU A 117 17.34 -22.98 -2.61
CA LEU A 117 16.27 -22.98 -3.62
C LEU A 117 14.90 -22.61 -3.04
N GLN A 118 14.56 -23.10 -1.84
CA GLN A 118 13.33 -22.72 -1.13
C GLN A 118 13.33 -21.23 -0.74
N LEU A 119 14.49 -20.72 -0.32
CA LEU A 119 14.77 -19.29 -0.06
C LEU A 119 14.58 -18.41 -1.31
N VAL A 120 15.03 -18.87 -2.47
CA VAL A 120 14.85 -18.16 -3.76
C VAL A 120 13.37 -18.14 -4.17
N HIS A 121 12.64 -19.23 -3.92
CA HIS A 121 11.25 -19.38 -4.33
C HIS A 121 10.25 -18.72 -3.37
N GLN A 122 10.57 -18.60 -2.09
CA GLN A 122 9.75 -17.88 -1.10
C GLN A 122 10.16 -16.40 -1.00
N LYS A 123 9.99 -15.66 -2.10
CA LYS A 123 10.07 -14.20 -2.02
C LYS A 123 8.99 -13.70 -1.07
N LEU A 124 9.40 -12.95 -0.06
CA LEU A 124 8.47 -12.34 0.87
C LEU A 124 7.72 -11.23 0.12
N ALA A 125 6.45 -11.49 -0.21
CA ALA A 125 5.55 -10.52 -0.80
C ALA A 125 4.38 -10.30 0.16
N PHE A 126 4.25 -9.07 0.65
CA PHE A 126 3.03 -8.68 1.35
C PHE A 126 1.95 -8.48 0.30
N LEU A 127 1.13 -9.53 0.13
CA LEU A 127 -0.01 -9.53 -0.78
C LEU A 127 -1.26 -9.05 -0.02
N VAL A 128 -1.96 -8.07 -0.59
CA VAL A 128 -3.31 -7.72 -0.11
C VAL A 128 -4.26 -8.83 -0.57
N ALA A 129 -4.91 -9.50 0.38
CA ALA A 129 -5.89 -10.55 0.12
C ALA A 129 -5.37 -11.69 -0.80
N LYS A 130 -4.05 -11.87 -0.93
CA LYS A 130 -3.40 -12.78 -1.90
C LYS A 130 -3.62 -12.40 -3.39
N ILE A 131 -4.15 -11.21 -3.69
CA ILE A 131 -4.53 -10.79 -5.06
C ILE A 131 -3.44 -9.92 -5.70
N SER A 132 -2.87 -8.96 -4.95
CA SER A 132 -1.88 -8.03 -5.50
C SER A 132 -0.77 -7.72 -4.49
N PRO A 133 0.49 -7.62 -4.94
CA PRO A 133 1.56 -7.08 -4.11
C PRO A 133 1.31 -5.61 -3.81
N ILE A 134 1.68 -5.20 -2.61
CA ILE A 134 1.65 -3.80 -2.20
C ILE A 134 2.88 -3.12 -2.76
N ASN A 135 2.70 -2.38 -3.85
CA ASN A 135 3.75 -1.64 -4.50
C ASN A 135 3.32 -0.19 -4.77
N ARG A 136 4.29 0.66 -5.12
CA ARG A 136 4.03 2.06 -5.46
C ARG A 136 3.18 2.21 -6.73
N GLU A 137 3.25 1.25 -7.65
CA GLU A 137 2.43 1.24 -8.87
C GLU A 137 0.93 1.18 -8.55
N LEU A 138 0.53 0.39 -7.56
CA LEU A 138 -0.85 0.33 -7.07
C LEU A 138 -1.32 1.71 -6.59
N ILE A 139 -0.47 2.43 -5.85
CA ILE A 139 -0.78 3.80 -5.42
C ILE A 139 -0.93 4.74 -6.62
N TYR A 140 0.01 4.72 -7.56
CA TYR A 140 -0.06 5.61 -8.73
C TYR A 140 -1.29 5.33 -9.59
N SER A 141 -1.64 4.06 -9.78
CA SER A 141 -2.85 3.64 -10.49
C SER A 141 -4.12 4.11 -9.75
N ALA A 142 -4.14 4.00 -8.42
CA ALA A 142 -5.25 4.51 -7.60
C ALA A 142 -5.40 6.04 -7.73
N PHE A 143 -4.31 6.80 -7.65
CA PHE A 143 -4.33 8.25 -7.86
C PHE A 143 -4.83 8.63 -9.26
N GLY A 144 -4.36 7.95 -10.30
CA GLY A 144 -4.85 8.15 -11.66
C GLY A 144 -6.36 7.93 -11.77
N SER A 145 -6.84 6.83 -11.18
CA SER A 145 -8.27 6.48 -11.17
C SER A 145 -9.12 7.53 -10.44
N ILE A 146 -8.63 8.06 -9.31
CA ILE A 146 -9.31 9.11 -8.54
C ILE A 146 -9.40 10.40 -9.35
N ILE A 147 -8.30 10.82 -10.00
CA ILE A 147 -8.29 12.02 -10.84
C ILE A 147 -9.27 11.85 -12.00
N SER A 148 -9.26 10.71 -12.68
CA SER A 148 -10.21 10.42 -13.76
C SER A 148 -11.67 10.45 -13.28
N ALA A 149 -11.97 9.83 -12.13
CA ALA A 149 -13.31 9.86 -11.55
C ALA A 149 -13.75 11.29 -11.21
N LEU A 150 -12.85 12.10 -10.62
CA LEU A 150 -13.14 13.49 -10.30
C LEU A 150 -13.43 14.30 -11.56
N LEU A 151 -12.63 14.14 -12.62
CA LEU A 151 -12.86 14.84 -13.89
C LEU A 151 -14.22 14.48 -14.50
N ILE A 152 -14.62 13.22 -14.46
CA ILE A 152 -15.94 12.77 -14.93
C ILE A 152 -17.06 13.45 -14.12
N VAL A 153 -16.93 13.50 -12.79
CA VAL A 153 -17.92 14.15 -11.92
C VAL A 153 -18.02 15.65 -12.22
N VAL A 154 -16.88 16.32 -12.39
CA VAL A 154 -16.83 17.76 -12.71
C VAL A 154 -17.47 18.03 -14.08
N GLN A 155 -17.13 17.25 -15.11
CA GLN A 155 -17.71 17.39 -16.45
C GLN A 155 -19.21 17.14 -16.46
N TYR A 156 -19.65 16.11 -15.73
CA TYR A 156 -21.08 15.80 -15.60
C TYR A 156 -21.84 16.92 -14.90
N HIS A 157 -21.28 17.49 -13.84
CA HIS A 157 -21.87 18.63 -13.14
C HIS A 157 -21.96 19.86 -14.06
N GLN A 158 -20.89 20.23 -14.76
CA GLN A 158 -20.88 21.35 -15.70
C GLN A 158 -21.91 21.18 -16.83
N SER A 159 -22.06 19.97 -17.36
CA SER A 159 -23.05 19.65 -18.39
C SER A 159 -24.51 19.81 -17.93
N LYS A 160 -24.78 19.79 -16.62
CA LYS A 160 -26.13 20.02 -16.06
C LYS A 160 -26.41 21.47 -15.70
N VAL A 161 -25.36 22.25 -15.47
CA VAL A 161 -25.46 23.65 -15.07
C VAL A 161 -25.56 24.57 -16.29
N ASN A 162 -24.96 24.16 -17.42
CA ASN A 162 -25.14 24.79 -18.74
C ASN A 162 -26.40 24.29 -19.43
#